data_AF-A0A8C5LW94-F1
#
_entry.id   AF-A0A8C5LW94-F1
#
_cell.length_a   1.000
_cell.length_b   1.000
_cell.length_c   1.000
_cell.angle_alpha   90.00
_cell.angle_beta   90.00
_cell.angle_gamma   90.00
#
_symmetry.space_group_name_H-M   'P 1'
#
loop_
_entity.id
_entity.type
_entity.pdbx_description
1 polymer ?
#
loop_
_entity_poly.entity_id
_entity_poly.type
_entity_poly.pdbx_seq_one_letter_code
_entity_poly.pdbx_strand_id
1 'polypeptide(L)'
;MYYPRQENFPPPPAYDNYGFQRDSINPNIYETLPPPYNRQHYPPAQPRFPPLPADLTIPANHDARNCMCSKKQKKITLTVLAICFVIAAAIIAAVLVWYFVAASKCEMSCWSSSKCISPSQWCDGTKQCPNGEDETYCVRLYGPGFLLQAYSSDKGKWLNVCSVNWDDNFGKATCRELGYTTNSYYKSQGTWAGNRNFYAVLNSSAPSGTLRDTLSVSDYCSSYTAVSLRCIDCGTSGSRPTSSSSRIVGGSLAAANDWPWQIALHKNGRFTCGGSIITPNWIVTAAHCVEGYTAYPSLWTVYYGSTVKGEGNVSDVTNVISHQNYNTKTKDYDIALIKLKSPITFTTGTTKPVCLPNHEMNWAADTSCWISGWGAISQGGVSTAYLRAAYVKIIDSTTCNQPNVYDGIITSSMFCAGFLSGGVDACQGDSGGPLVSKTNGLWWLVGDTSWGTGCANYNKPGVYGNVTVFLEWIHYQMQKYT
;
A
#
# COMPACT_ATOMS: atom_id res chain seq x y z
N MET A 1 -11.31 -12.99 57.75
CA MET A 1 -10.67 -11.66 57.77
C MET A 1 -9.22 -11.84 57.39
N TYR A 2 -8.77 -11.28 56.27
CA TYR A 2 -7.46 -10.67 56.00
C TYR A 2 -7.34 -10.46 54.48
N TYR A 3 -7.50 -9.21 54.05
CA TYR A 3 -7.26 -8.75 52.67
C TYR A 3 -5.77 -8.44 52.48
N PRO A 4 -5.16 -8.74 51.32
CA PRO A 4 -3.93 -8.09 50.90
C PRO A 4 -4.23 -6.83 50.08
N ARG A 5 -3.41 -5.79 50.29
CA ARG A 5 -3.50 -4.44 49.71
C ARG A 5 -3.31 -4.45 48.20
N GLN A 6 -4.13 -3.66 47.50
CA GLN A 6 -3.83 -3.22 46.13
C GLN A 6 -2.75 -2.14 46.17
N GLU A 7 -1.62 -2.38 45.52
CA GLU A 7 -0.64 -1.36 45.19
C GLU A 7 -1.17 -0.56 43.99
N ASN A 8 -1.51 0.71 44.23
CA ASN A 8 -1.83 1.67 43.18
C ASN A 8 -0.54 2.10 42.47
N PHE A 9 -0.28 1.52 41.30
CA PHE A 9 0.71 2.06 40.37
C PHE A 9 0.06 3.16 39.53
N PRO A 10 0.69 4.34 39.40
CA PRO A 10 0.18 5.41 38.53
C PRO A 10 0.21 4.96 37.05
N PRO A 11 -0.70 5.46 36.20
CA PRO A 11 -0.70 5.13 34.78
C PRO A 11 0.60 5.61 34.11
N PRO A 12 1.09 4.89 33.09
CA PRO A 12 2.26 5.31 32.31
C PRO A 12 1.96 6.63 31.58
N PRO A 13 2.97 7.50 31.36
CA PRO A 13 2.76 8.80 30.77
C PRO A 13 2.23 8.68 29.34
N ALA A 14 1.13 9.37 29.07
CA ALA A 14 0.67 9.66 27.72
C ALA A 14 1.67 10.64 27.08
N TYR A 15 2.24 10.26 25.94
CA TYR A 15 3.10 11.15 25.16
C TYR A 15 2.22 11.97 24.23
N ASP A 16 2.01 13.25 24.56
CA ASP A 16 1.49 14.26 23.64
C ASP A 16 2.64 14.75 22.75
N ASN A 17 2.54 14.48 21.44
CA ASN A 17 3.42 15.09 20.45
C ASN A 17 2.95 16.52 20.17
N TYR A 18 3.59 17.50 20.79
CA TYR A 18 3.45 18.91 20.40
C TYR A 18 4.33 19.20 19.18
N GLY A 19 3.74 19.13 18.00
CA GLY A 19 4.31 19.64 16.75
C GLY A 19 3.75 21.02 16.39
N PHE A 20 4.59 22.05 16.48
CA PHE A 20 4.52 23.38 15.85
C PHE A 20 3.13 24.02 15.61
N GLN A 21 2.74 24.94 16.49
CA GLN A 21 1.72 25.96 16.20
C GLN A 21 2.33 27.06 15.31
N ARG A 22 1.66 27.39 14.21
CA ARG A 22 1.81 28.68 13.51
C ARG A 22 0.64 29.57 13.89
N ASP A 23 0.95 30.79 14.30
CA ASP A 23 0.01 31.84 14.69
C ASP A 23 -1.10 32.05 13.65
N SER A 24 -2.34 31.94 14.10
CA SER A 24 -3.54 32.30 13.34
C SER A 24 -3.82 33.79 13.48
N ILE A 25 -3.69 34.51 12.37
CA ILE A 25 -4.24 35.86 12.22
C ILE A 25 -5.76 35.73 12.07
N ASN A 26 -6.46 36.38 13.00
CA ASN A 26 -7.91 36.48 13.12
C ASN A 26 -8.50 37.42 12.03
N PRO A 27 -9.52 37.01 11.24
CA PRO A 27 -10.30 37.94 10.45
C PRO A 27 -11.73 38.01 11.00
N ASN A 28 -11.98 38.97 11.89
CA ASN A 28 -13.32 39.49 12.17
C ASN A 28 -13.21 40.86 12.84
N ILE A 29 -13.24 41.92 12.04
CA ILE A 29 -13.67 43.25 12.51
C ILE A 29 -14.73 43.74 11.51
N TYR A 30 -15.97 43.73 11.99
CA TYR A 30 -17.05 44.54 11.45
C TYR A 30 -16.84 45.97 11.96
N GLU A 31 -16.66 46.93 11.07
CA GLU A 31 -16.84 48.33 11.41
C GLU A 31 -17.44 49.13 10.26
N THR A 32 -18.32 50.04 10.65
CA THR A 32 -19.38 50.73 9.91
C THR A 32 -18.88 51.92 9.09
N LEU A 33 -19.36 52.08 7.85
CA LEU A 33 -19.13 53.26 7.01
C LEU A 33 -20.39 54.15 6.91
N PRO A 34 -20.28 55.49 7.10
CA PRO A 34 -21.31 56.48 6.75
C PRO A 34 -21.24 56.97 5.27
N PRO A 35 -22.24 57.74 4.79
CA PRO A 35 -22.69 57.80 3.38
C PRO A 35 -21.93 58.80 2.48
N PRO A 36 -22.21 58.85 1.15
CA PRO A 36 -21.27 59.36 0.15
C PRO A 36 -21.40 60.87 -0.07
N TYR A 37 -20.25 61.53 -0.30
CA TYR A 37 -20.19 62.91 -0.76
C TYR A 37 -19.80 63.02 -2.25
N ASN A 38 -20.66 63.75 -2.95
CA ASN A 38 -20.63 64.33 -4.29
C ASN A 38 -19.36 64.27 -5.16
N ARG A 39 -19.56 63.79 -6.40
CA ARG A 39 -18.69 64.07 -7.57
C ARG A 39 -18.90 65.52 -8.03
N GLN A 40 -17.80 66.22 -8.33
CA GLN A 40 -17.81 67.32 -9.30
C GLN A 40 -16.93 66.95 -10.49
N HIS A 41 -17.54 67.00 -11.68
CA HIS A 41 -16.90 66.87 -12.98
C HIS A 41 -16.28 68.21 -13.39
N TYR A 42 -15.05 68.18 -13.94
CA TYR A 42 -14.57 69.18 -14.88
C TYR A 42 -13.93 68.48 -16.12
N PRO A 43 -14.18 68.98 -17.34
CA PRO A 43 -13.84 68.33 -18.61
C PRO A 43 -12.36 68.50 -19.04
N PRO A 44 -11.89 67.72 -20.05
CA PRO A 44 -10.47 67.58 -20.36
C PRO A 44 -9.94 68.67 -21.30
N ALA A 45 -8.70 69.11 -21.08
CA ALA A 45 -7.96 69.96 -22.02
C ALA A 45 -6.97 69.13 -22.86
N GLN A 46 -7.01 69.36 -24.17
CA GLN A 46 -6.24 68.68 -25.21
C GLN A 46 -4.73 69.01 -25.21
N PRO A 47 -3.88 68.12 -25.78
CA PRO A 47 -2.43 68.27 -25.81
C PRO A 47 -1.93 69.24 -26.90
N ARG A 48 -0.92 70.06 -26.58
CA ARG A 48 -0.12 70.81 -27.56
C ARG A 48 1.32 70.29 -27.58
N PHE A 49 1.76 69.85 -28.76
CA PHE A 49 3.14 69.54 -29.11
C PHE A 49 3.96 70.82 -29.29
N PRO A 50 5.22 70.88 -28.83
CA PRO A 50 6.19 71.86 -29.32
C PRO A 50 6.92 71.37 -30.59
N PRO A 51 7.32 72.27 -31.51
CA PRO A 51 7.83 71.94 -32.84
C PRO A 51 9.34 71.66 -32.88
N LEU A 52 9.75 70.84 -33.84
CA LEU A 52 11.14 70.71 -34.30
C LEU A 52 11.60 71.97 -35.05
N PRO A 53 12.89 72.34 -34.94
CA PRO A 53 13.60 73.06 -35.98
C PRO A 53 14.36 72.10 -36.90
N ALA A 54 14.32 72.42 -38.19
CA ALA A 54 15.02 71.74 -39.26
C ALA A 54 16.44 72.30 -39.49
N ASP A 55 17.32 71.37 -39.86
CA ASP A 55 18.42 71.44 -40.85
C ASP A 55 19.60 72.41 -40.65
N LEU A 56 20.82 71.86 -40.71
CA LEU A 56 21.92 72.33 -41.57
C LEU A 56 23.24 71.55 -41.32
N THR A 57 23.60 70.77 -42.34
CA THR A 57 24.94 70.58 -42.95
C THR A 57 26.14 70.06 -42.13
N ILE A 58 26.72 68.99 -42.69
CA ILE A 58 28.03 68.38 -42.42
C ILE A 58 29.18 69.34 -42.79
N PRO A 59 30.30 69.30 -42.04
CA PRO A 59 31.57 69.03 -42.70
C PRO A 59 32.35 67.89 -42.03
N ALA A 60 32.92 67.03 -42.86
CA ALA A 60 33.96 66.09 -42.47
C ALA A 60 35.28 66.85 -42.29
N ASN A 61 35.99 66.64 -41.18
CA ASN A 61 37.42 66.38 -41.27
C ASN A 61 37.99 65.68 -40.02
N HIS A 62 38.98 64.86 -40.30
CA HIS A 62 39.88 64.15 -39.40
C HIS A 62 40.35 64.98 -38.20
N ASP A 63 40.35 64.37 -37.00
CA ASP A 63 41.64 64.11 -36.36
C ASP A 63 41.58 63.08 -35.21
N ALA A 64 42.67 62.33 -35.10
CA ALA A 64 42.85 61.14 -34.29
C ALA A 64 42.82 61.39 -32.78
N ARG A 65 42.13 60.53 -32.02
CA ARG A 65 42.43 60.28 -30.60
C ARG A 65 42.35 58.79 -30.26
N ASN A 66 43.49 58.13 -30.48
CA ASN A 66 44.09 57.04 -29.72
C ASN A 66 43.19 56.01 -29.03
N CYS A 67 43.19 54.83 -29.66
CA CYS A 67 42.98 53.53 -29.07
C CYS A 67 43.93 53.27 -27.86
N MET A 68 43.38 52.85 -26.72
CA MET A 68 44.09 52.03 -25.75
C MET A 68 43.29 50.76 -25.45
N CYS A 69 43.52 49.71 -26.25
CA CYS A 69 43.18 48.34 -25.90
C CYS A 69 43.91 47.92 -24.61
N SER A 70 43.19 47.63 -23.53
CA SER A 70 43.77 47.06 -22.32
C SER A 70 43.59 45.56 -22.26
N LYS A 71 44.71 44.82 -22.18
CA LYS A 71 44.80 43.35 -22.00
C LYS A 71 43.93 42.79 -20.86
N LYS A 72 43.41 43.65 -19.97
CA LYS A 72 42.57 43.30 -18.80
C LYS A 72 41.14 42.90 -19.18
N GLN A 73 40.54 43.53 -20.20
CA GLN A 73 39.17 43.21 -20.65
C GLN A 73 39.11 41.84 -21.33
N LYS A 74 40.08 41.52 -22.21
CA LYS A 74 40.18 40.19 -22.84
C LYS A 74 40.35 39.07 -21.81
N LYS A 75 41.11 39.30 -20.73
CA LYS A 75 41.25 38.32 -19.64
C LYS A 75 39.93 38.08 -18.92
N ILE A 76 39.17 39.13 -18.59
CA ILE A 76 37.87 39.00 -17.90
C ILE A 76 36.86 38.26 -18.79
N THR A 77 36.76 38.61 -20.08
CA THR A 77 35.86 37.92 -21.02
C THR A 77 36.23 36.45 -21.16
N LEU A 78 37.52 36.12 -21.22
CA LEU A 78 38.00 34.73 -21.30
C LEU A 78 37.67 33.95 -20.01
N THR A 79 37.83 34.57 -18.84
CA THR A 79 37.49 33.95 -17.54
C THR A 79 35.99 33.72 -17.41
N VAL A 80 35.14 34.67 -17.82
CA VAL A 80 33.68 34.49 -17.80
C VAL A 80 33.24 33.38 -18.76
N LEU A 81 33.81 33.33 -19.97
CA LEU A 81 33.53 32.24 -20.91
C LEU A 81 33.96 30.87 -20.37
N ALA A 82 35.11 30.80 -19.70
CA ALA A 82 35.57 29.56 -19.06
C ALA A 82 34.62 29.14 -17.92
N ILE A 83 34.15 30.07 -17.10
CA ILE A 83 33.18 29.79 -16.02
C ILE A 83 31.84 29.32 -16.61
N CYS A 84 31.32 30.00 -17.64
CA CYS A 84 30.09 29.58 -18.31
C CYS A 84 30.22 28.19 -18.93
N PHE A 85 31.37 27.86 -19.52
CA PHE A 85 31.64 26.53 -20.06
C PHE A 85 31.66 25.46 -18.96
N VAL A 86 32.29 25.74 -17.81
CA VAL A 86 32.30 24.82 -16.66
C VAL A 86 30.90 24.62 -16.09
N ILE A 87 30.11 25.69 -15.95
CA ILE A 87 28.71 25.61 -15.48
C ILE A 87 27.86 24.80 -16.46
N ALA A 88 27.98 25.04 -17.77
CA ALA A 88 27.26 24.29 -18.79
C ALA A 88 27.65 22.80 -18.76
N ALA A 89 28.94 22.48 -18.64
CA ALA A 89 29.41 21.11 -18.50
C ALA A 89 28.88 20.43 -17.22
N ALA A 90 28.82 21.15 -16.10
CA ALA A 90 28.26 20.66 -14.85
C ALA A 90 26.75 20.40 -14.94
N ILE A 91 26.00 21.28 -15.61
CA ILE A 91 24.57 21.09 -15.87
C ILE A 91 24.35 19.88 -16.78
N ILE A 92 25.14 19.74 -17.86
CA ILE A 92 25.06 18.58 -18.75
C ILE A 92 25.39 17.30 -17.98
N ALA A 93 26.43 17.29 -17.16
CA ALA A 93 26.76 16.15 -16.31
C ALA A 93 25.63 15.82 -15.32
N ALA A 94 25.02 16.83 -14.69
CA ALA A 94 23.89 16.62 -13.78
C ALA A 94 22.65 16.09 -14.51
N VAL A 95 22.37 16.57 -15.73
CA VAL A 95 21.29 16.06 -16.59
C VAL A 95 21.57 14.64 -17.05
N LEU A 96 22.81 14.32 -17.41
CA LEU A 96 23.21 12.95 -17.78
C LEU A 96 23.15 12.02 -16.57
N VAL A 97 23.62 12.44 -15.39
CA VAL A 97 23.48 11.67 -14.15
C VAL A 97 22.00 11.49 -13.80
N TRP A 98 21.18 12.53 -13.87
CA TRP A 98 19.74 12.42 -13.67
C TRP A 98 19.10 11.50 -14.71
N TYR A 99 19.46 11.62 -15.98
CA TYR A 99 18.95 10.76 -17.05
C TYR A 99 19.37 9.32 -16.84
N PHE A 100 20.64 9.02 -16.56
CA PHE A 100 21.12 7.64 -16.36
C PHE A 100 20.62 7.03 -15.04
N VAL A 101 20.49 7.80 -13.97
CA VAL A 101 19.95 7.34 -12.68
C VAL A 101 18.43 7.21 -12.72
N ALA A 102 17.71 8.08 -13.45
CA ALA A 102 16.26 7.98 -13.64
C ALA A 102 15.86 6.98 -14.75
N ALA A 103 16.76 6.69 -15.69
CA ALA A 103 16.55 5.72 -16.76
C ALA A 103 16.87 4.28 -16.35
N SER A 104 17.69 4.05 -15.31
CA SER A 104 17.75 2.74 -14.66
C SER A 104 16.52 2.53 -13.77
N LYS A 105 15.33 2.51 -14.39
CA LYS A 105 14.13 2.01 -13.74
C LYS A 105 14.36 0.54 -13.46
N CYS A 106 14.29 0.17 -12.20
CA CYS A 106 14.31 -1.21 -11.77
C CYS A 106 13.09 -1.92 -12.37
N GLU A 107 13.27 -2.71 -13.44
CA GLU A 107 12.15 -3.42 -14.06
C GLU A 107 11.74 -4.62 -13.19
N MET A 108 12.70 -5.33 -12.61
CA MET A 108 12.49 -6.36 -11.59
C MET A 108 13.36 -6.06 -10.37
N SER A 109 12.72 -5.79 -9.24
CA SER A 109 13.39 -5.61 -7.96
C SER A 109 13.28 -6.88 -7.12
N CYS A 110 14.40 -7.29 -6.56
CA CYS A 110 14.41 -8.18 -5.42
C CYS A 110 13.55 -7.55 -4.29
N TRP A 111 12.69 -8.29 -3.61
CA TRP A 111 11.85 -7.74 -2.53
C TRP A 111 12.62 -7.70 -1.20
N SER A 112 13.55 -8.63 -0.97
CA SER A 112 14.35 -8.69 0.26
C SER A 112 15.56 -7.76 0.26
N SER A 113 15.89 -7.16 -0.89
CA SER A 113 16.97 -6.19 -1.03
C SER A 113 16.64 -5.21 -2.14
N SER A 114 17.14 -3.97 -2.09
CA SER A 114 16.98 -3.02 -3.20
C SER A 114 17.83 -3.38 -4.44
N LYS A 115 18.19 -4.66 -4.63
CA LYS A 115 18.90 -5.15 -5.80
C LYS A 115 17.94 -5.24 -6.97
N CYS A 116 18.34 -4.68 -8.09
CA CYS A 116 17.62 -4.76 -9.35
C CYS A 116 18.28 -5.80 -10.25
N ILE A 117 17.46 -6.60 -10.94
CA ILE A 117 17.92 -7.58 -11.92
C ILE A 117 17.19 -7.38 -13.26
N SER A 118 17.76 -7.91 -14.33
CA SER A 118 17.16 -7.86 -15.67
C SER A 118 15.91 -8.74 -15.72
N PRO A 119 14.87 -8.39 -16.49
CA PRO A 119 13.73 -9.27 -16.75
C PRO A 119 14.13 -10.64 -17.30
N SER A 120 15.24 -10.73 -18.04
CA SER A 120 15.76 -11.99 -18.57
C SER A 120 16.38 -12.90 -17.51
N GLN A 121 16.74 -12.32 -16.35
CA GLN A 121 17.32 -13.03 -15.22
C GLN A 121 16.25 -13.54 -14.26
N TRP A 122 15.09 -12.89 -14.23
CA TRP A 122 13.98 -13.39 -13.42
C TRP A 122 13.62 -14.78 -13.91
N CYS A 123 13.60 -15.76 -13.00
CA CYS A 123 13.03 -17.06 -13.25
C CYS A 123 13.78 -17.86 -14.35
N ASP A 124 15.08 -17.64 -14.47
CA ASP A 124 15.98 -18.25 -15.46
C ASP A 124 16.67 -19.53 -14.97
N GLY A 125 16.35 -19.99 -13.76
CA GLY A 125 16.94 -21.15 -13.09
C GLY A 125 18.21 -20.83 -12.29
N THR A 126 18.69 -19.58 -12.30
CA THR A 126 19.89 -19.12 -11.60
C THR A 126 19.49 -18.10 -10.53
N LYS A 127 20.01 -18.23 -9.31
CA LYS A 127 19.68 -17.30 -8.22
C LYS A 127 20.53 -16.04 -8.29
N GLN A 128 19.94 -14.92 -8.74
CA GLN A 128 20.52 -13.59 -8.65
C GLN A 128 20.02 -12.82 -7.42
N CYS A 129 18.78 -13.01 -6.97
CA CYS A 129 18.29 -12.32 -5.77
C CYS A 129 18.73 -13.02 -4.47
N PRO A 130 18.92 -12.28 -3.36
CA PRO A 130 19.11 -12.88 -2.06
C PRO A 130 17.95 -13.83 -1.75
N ASN A 131 18.26 -14.99 -1.18
CA ASN A 131 17.29 -16.04 -0.89
C ASN A 131 16.61 -16.72 -2.11
N GLY A 132 17.02 -16.39 -3.34
CA GLY A 132 16.51 -17.03 -4.57
C GLY A 132 15.06 -16.70 -4.91
N GLU A 133 14.59 -15.53 -4.48
CA GLU A 133 13.21 -15.05 -4.70
C GLU A 133 12.82 -14.87 -6.17
N ASP A 134 13.80 -14.58 -7.01
CA ASP A 134 13.72 -14.55 -8.47
C ASP A 134 13.40 -15.92 -9.08
N GLU A 135 13.65 -17.01 -8.36
CA GLU A 135 13.39 -18.38 -8.81
C GLU A 135 12.22 -19.05 -8.08
N THR A 136 11.62 -18.40 -7.10
CA THR A 136 10.46 -18.94 -6.35
C THR A 136 9.13 -18.34 -6.79
N TYR A 137 9.10 -17.11 -7.31
CA TYR A 137 7.88 -16.38 -7.73
C TYR A 137 7.68 -16.38 -9.24
N CYS A 138 7.59 -17.58 -9.78
CA CYS A 138 7.54 -17.80 -11.22
C CYS A 138 6.12 -17.95 -11.78
N VAL A 139 5.15 -18.03 -10.87
CA VAL A 139 3.72 -18.08 -11.15
C VAL A 139 3.00 -17.08 -10.26
N ARG A 140 1.89 -16.53 -10.74
CA ARG A 140 1.06 -15.60 -9.97
C ARG A 140 -0.40 -15.68 -10.37
N LEU A 141 -1.28 -15.20 -9.50
CA LEU A 141 -2.70 -14.98 -9.81
C LEU A 141 -2.91 -13.51 -10.18
N TYR A 142 -3.73 -13.29 -11.21
CA TYR A 142 -3.97 -11.98 -11.81
C TYR A 142 -5.46 -11.60 -11.76
N GLY A 143 -5.71 -10.39 -11.26
CA GLY A 143 -7.03 -9.76 -11.26
C GLY A 143 -8.10 -10.50 -10.43
N PRO A 144 -9.33 -9.98 -10.39
CA PRO A 144 -10.41 -10.56 -9.59
C PRO A 144 -10.95 -11.89 -10.14
N GLY A 145 -10.51 -12.30 -11.34
CA GLY A 145 -10.84 -13.57 -11.98
C GLY A 145 -9.89 -14.72 -11.66
N PHE A 146 -8.88 -14.49 -10.79
CA PHE A 146 -7.87 -15.50 -10.42
C PHE A 146 -7.15 -16.13 -11.61
N LEU A 147 -6.85 -15.33 -12.64
CA LEU A 147 -6.16 -15.82 -13.84
C LEU A 147 -4.74 -16.25 -13.49
N LEU A 148 -4.38 -17.50 -13.77
CA LEU A 148 -3.04 -18.00 -13.55
C LEU A 148 -2.11 -17.48 -14.65
N GLN A 149 -1.03 -16.84 -14.22
CA GLN A 149 0.06 -16.38 -15.08
C GLN A 149 1.37 -17.05 -14.67
N ALA A 150 2.22 -17.31 -15.65
CA ALA A 150 3.61 -17.68 -15.43
C ALA A 150 4.52 -16.66 -16.09
N TYR A 151 5.71 -16.45 -15.52
CA TYR A 151 6.68 -15.51 -16.06
C TYR A 151 7.56 -16.18 -17.12
N SER A 152 7.74 -15.49 -18.25
CA SER A 152 8.61 -15.87 -19.36
C SER A 152 9.85 -14.99 -19.43
N SER A 153 11.00 -15.55 -19.06
CA SER A 153 12.30 -14.89 -19.15
C SER A 153 12.67 -14.58 -20.61
N ASP A 154 12.35 -15.49 -21.54
CA ASP A 154 12.57 -15.31 -22.99
C ASP A 154 11.83 -14.11 -23.58
N LYS A 155 10.60 -13.85 -23.09
CA LYS A 155 9.75 -12.77 -23.58
C LYS A 155 9.74 -11.55 -22.66
N GLY A 156 10.39 -11.62 -21.50
CA GLY A 156 10.36 -10.59 -20.45
C GLY A 156 8.94 -10.22 -20.00
N LYS A 157 7.99 -11.17 -19.99
CA LYS A 157 6.58 -10.87 -19.66
C LYS A 157 5.84 -12.01 -18.99
N TRP A 158 4.81 -11.63 -18.23
CA TRP A 158 3.82 -12.54 -17.67
C TRP A 158 2.82 -12.99 -18.75
N LEU A 159 2.59 -14.29 -18.82
CA LEU A 159 1.75 -14.95 -19.83
C LEU A 159 0.67 -15.78 -19.13
N ASN A 160 -0.55 -15.77 -19.66
CA ASN A 160 -1.65 -16.55 -19.10
C ASN A 160 -1.44 -18.04 -19.36
N VAL A 161 -1.69 -18.91 -18.38
CA VAL A 161 -1.60 -20.36 -18.59
C VAL A 161 -2.84 -20.89 -19.33
N CYS A 162 -2.65 -21.57 -20.45
CA CYS A 162 -3.70 -22.18 -21.26
C CYS A 162 -4.39 -23.30 -20.50
N SER A 163 -5.73 -23.39 -20.60
CA SER A 163 -6.48 -24.43 -19.89
C SER A 163 -6.49 -25.79 -20.59
N VAL A 164 -5.92 -25.90 -21.80
CA VAL A 164 -5.78 -27.18 -22.51
C VAL A 164 -4.75 -28.04 -21.79
N ASN A 165 -5.05 -29.33 -21.59
CA ASN A 165 -4.24 -30.28 -20.83
C ASN A 165 -4.04 -29.92 -19.34
N TRP A 166 -4.80 -28.95 -18.82
CA TRP A 166 -4.77 -28.61 -17.41
C TRP A 166 -5.68 -29.55 -16.60
N ASP A 167 -5.21 -29.95 -15.42
CA ASP A 167 -5.97 -30.75 -14.46
C ASP A 167 -5.80 -30.23 -13.01
N ASP A 168 -6.54 -30.82 -12.08
CA ASP A 168 -6.49 -30.47 -10.67
C ASP A 168 -5.15 -30.82 -9.99
N ASN A 169 -4.35 -31.72 -10.54
CA ASN A 169 -3.02 -32.04 -10.00
C ASN A 169 -2.05 -30.89 -10.27
N PHE A 170 -2.07 -30.32 -11.48
CA PHE A 170 -1.36 -29.08 -11.79
C PHE A 170 -1.84 -27.93 -10.89
N GLY A 171 -3.16 -27.82 -10.68
CA GLY A 171 -3.73 -26.84 -9.75
C GLY A 171 -3.18 -26.97 -8.33
N LYS A 172 -3.19 -28.18 -7.75
CA LYS A 172 -2.63 -28.44 -6.42
C LYS A 172 -1.13 -28.17 -6.34
N ALA A 173 -0.36 -28.58 -7.35
CA ALA A 173 1.07 -28.33 -7.40
C ALA A 173 1.38 -26.83 -7.44
N THR A 174 0.70 -26.09 -8.32
CA THR A 174 0.83 -24.62 -8.44
C THR A 174 0.44 -23.92 -7.15
N CYS A 175 -0.60 -24.38 -6.46
CA CYS A 175 -0.99 -23.82 -5.17
C CYS A 175 0.09 -24.00 -4.09
N ARG A 176 0.83 -25.12 -4.11
CA ARG A 176 1.99 -25.31 -3.23
C ARG A 176 3.12 -24.34 -3.54
N GLU A 177 3.37 -24.05 -4.82
CA GLU A 177 4.34 -23.03 -5.23
C GLU A 177 3.94 -21.64 -4.72
N LEU A 178 2.64 -21.34 -4.64
CA LEU A 178 2.09 -20.11 -4.07
C LEU A 178 2.03 -20.10 -2.53
N GLY A 179 2.57 -21.13 -1.85
CA GLY A 179 2.60 -21.23 -0.39
C GLY A 179 1.32 -21.76 0.27
N TYR A 180 0.37 -22.28 -0.51
CA TYR A 180 -0.82 -22.96 0.00
C TYR A 180 -0.58 -24.45 0.24
N THR A 181 -1.38 -25.07 1.10
CA THR A 181 -1.31 -26.52 1.31
C THR A 181 -2.15 -27.27 0.28
N THR A 182 -1.79 -28.50 -0.07
CA THR A 182 -2.54 -29.34 -1.01
C THR A 182 -4.03 -29.47 -0.63
N ASN A 183 -4.31 -29.53 0.67
CA ASN A 183 -5.67 -29.69 1.20
C ASN A 183 -6.51 -28.41 1.13
N SER A 184 -5.89 -27.25 0.92
CA SER A 184 -6.61 -26.00 0.76
C SER A 184 -7.15 -25.78 -0.66
N TYR A 185 -6.61 -26.50 -1.66
CA TYR A 185 -7.02 -26.40 -3.05
C TYR A 185 -8.53 -26.42 -3.21
N TYR A 186 -9.09 -25.37 -3.83
CA TYR A 186 -10.53 -25.24 -3.98
C TYR A 186 -11.01 -25.70 -5.35
N LYS A 187 -10.52 -25.08 -6.43
CA LYS A 187 -10.84 -25.48 -7.80
C LYS A 187 -9.95 -24.79 -8.85
N SER A 188 -9.94 -25.36 -10.04
CA SER A 188 -9.42 -24.74 -11.25
C SER A 188 -10.45 -24.86 -12.38
N GLN A 189 -10.50 -23.87 -13.27
CA GLN A 189 -11.44 -23.87 -14.40
C GLN A 189 -10.91 -23.04 -15.57
N GLY A 190 -11.28 -23.41 -16.79
CA GLY A 190 -11.06 -22.56 -17.96
C GLY A 190 -11.96 -21.33 -17.92
N THR A 191 -11.40 -20.15 -18.20
CA THR A 191 -12.15 -18.91 -18.33
C THR A 191 -11.63 -18.08 -19.51
N TRP A 192 -12.50 -17.26 -20.09
CA TRP A 192 -12.11 -16.40 -21.20
C TRP A 192 -11.08 -15.36 -20.74
N ALA A 193 -9.94 -15.30 -21.45
CA ALA A 193 -8.91 -14.30 -21.21
C ALA A 193 -8.83 -13.39 -22.44
N GLY A 194 -9.22 -12.11 -22.29
CA GLY A 194 -9.39 -11.17 -23.39
C GLY A 194 -8.13 -10.84 -24.23
N ASN A 195 -6.94 -11.30 -23.85
CA ASN A 195 -5.67 -11.03 -24.55
C ASN A 195 -5.02 -12.30 -25.13
N ARG A 196 -4.49 -12.18 -26.36
CA ARG A 196 -3.58 -13.17 -26.98
C ARG A 196 -2.20 -13.05 -26.31
N ASN A 197 -1.74 -14.11 -25.63
CA ASN A 197 -0.37 -14.33 -25.12
C ASN A 197 -0.46 -15.44 -24.04
N PHE A 198 -0.21 -16.69 -24.41
CA PHE A 198 -0.44 -17.85 -23.55
C PHE A 198 0.85 -18.65 -23.26
N TYR A 199 0.86 -19.37 -22.15
CA TYR A 199 1.69 -20.55 -21.96
C TYR A 199 0.86 -21.79 -22.30
N ALA A 200 1.36 -22.65 -23.19
CA ALA A 200 0.77 -23.96 -23.41
C ALA A 200 1.26 -24.95 -22.35
N VAL A 201 0.33 -25.72 -21.78
CA VAL A 201 0.66 -26.84 -20.89
C VAL A 201 1.05 -28.03 -21.77
N LEU A 202 2.28 -28.51 -21.62
CA LEU A 202 2.79 -29.65 -22.35
C LEU A 202 2.01 -30.91 -21.94
N ASN A 203 1.79 -31.80 -22.90
CA ASN A 203 1.09 -33.07 -22.70
C ASN A 203 2.02 -34.04 -21.94
N SER A 204 2.17 -33.84 -20.63
CA SER A 204 2.93 -34.72 -19.75
C SER A 204 2.04 -35.25 -18.63
N SER A 205 2.02 -36.57 -18.47
CA SER A 205 1.39 -37.26 -17.35
C SER A 205 2.00 -36.79 -16.04
N ALA A 206 1.34 -35.86 -15.34
CA ALA A 206 1.61 -35.35 -13.99
C ALA A 206 3.10 -35.11 -13.63
N PRO A 207 3.57 -33.85 -13.53
CA PRO A 207 4.94 -33.63 -13.10
C PRO A 207 5.08 -33.94 -11.61
N SER A 208 6.08 -34.75 -11.28
CA SER A 208 6.70 -34.78 -9.96
C SER A 208 7.57 -33.53 -9.70
N GLY A 209 7.66 -32.59 -10.66
CA GLY A 209 8.46 -31.36 -10.65
C GLY A 209 7.65 -30.06 -10.61
N THR A 210 8.28 -28.94 -10.98
CA THR A 210 7.68 -27.59 -10.92
C THR A 210 6.78 -27.33 -12.13
N LEU A 211 5.76 -26.46 -12.01
CA LEU A 211 4.87 -26.14 -13.14
C LEU A 211 5.68 -25.68 -14.36
N ARG A 212 6.75 -24.90 -14.11
CA ARG A 212 7.77 -24.45 -15.07
C ARG A 212 8.25 -25.54 -16.03
N ASP A 213 8.57 -26.73 -15.53
CA ASP A 213 9.11 -27.83 -16.32
C ASP A 213 8.10 -28.40 -17.34
N THR A 214 6.83 -28.05 -17.17
CA THR A 214 5.71 -28.51 -18.01
C THR A 214 5.10 -27.42 -18.88
N LEU A 215 5.61 -26.19 -18.82
CA LEU A 215 5.11 -25.08 -19.62
C LEU A 215 5.98 -24.88 -20.86
N SER A 216 5.32 -24.69 -22.00
CA SER A 216 5.95 -24.25 -23.25
C SER A 216 5.33 -22.93 -23.71
N VAL A 217 6.17 -21.98 -24.13
CA VAL A 217 5.69 -20.70 -24.66
C VAL A 217 4.92 -20.98 -25.95
N SER A 218 3.67 -20.50 -26.06
CA SER A 218 2.86 -20.64 -27.28
C SER A 218 2.18 -19.32 -27.61
N ASP A 219 2.18 -18.95 -28.88
CA ASP A 219 1.56 -17.68 -29.31
C ASP A 219 0.01 -17.71 -29.18
N TYR A 220 -0.59 -18.90 -29.09
CA TYR A 220 -2.03 -19.07 -28.89
C TYR A 220 -2.40 -20.30 -28.06
N CYS A 221 -3.58 -20.24 -27.42
CA CYS A 221 -4.23 -21.36 -26.75
C CYS A 221 -5.43 -21.79 -27.60
N SER A 222 -5.49 -23.06 -28.00
CA SER A 222 -6.54 -23.54 -28.94
C SER A 222 -7.96 -23.44 -28.40
N SER A 223 -8.15 -23.45 -27.08
CA SER A 223 -9.45 -23.25 -26.44
C SER A 223 -9.82 -21.78 -26.22
N TYR A 224 -8.89 -20.84 -26.46
CA TYR A 224 -9.02 -19.41 -26.14
C TYR A 224 -9.32 -19.11 -24.65
N THR A 225 -9.11 -20.10 -23.77
CA THR A 225 -9.37 -19.99 -22.34
C THR A 225 -8.09 -20.15 -21.53
N ALA A 226 -7.92 -19.27 -20.54
CA ALA A 226 -6.87 -19.39 -19.55
C ALA A 226 -7.37 -20.13 -18.31
N VAL A 227 -6.44 -20.66 -17.52
CA VAL A 227 -6.73 -21.25 -16.22
C VAL A 227 -7.08 -20.14 -15.23
N SER A 228 -8.24 -20.24 -14.60
CA SER A 228 -8.56 -19.56 -13.35
C SER A 228 -8.30 -20.54 -12.20
N LEU A 229 -7.39 -20.21 -11.30
CA LEU A 229 -6.97 -21.08 -10.20
C LEU A 229 -7.36 -20.49 -8.84
N ARG A 230 -8.16 -21.22 -8.05
CA ARG A 230 -8.48 -20.87 -6.68
C ARG A 230 -7.85 -21.88 -5.73
N CYS A 231 -6.79 -21.44 -5.05
CA CYS A 231 -6.06 -22.27 -4.09
C CYS A 231 -6.75 -22.44 -2.73
N ILE A 232 -7.81 -21.67 -2.46
CA ILE A 232 -8.59 -21.73 -1.23
C ILE A 232 -9.98 -21.12 -1.42
N ASP A 233 -10.99 -21.64 -0.70
CA ASP A 233 -12.30 -20.98 -0.62
C ASP A 233 -12.26 -19.82 0.38
N CYS A 234 -11.93 -18.63 -0.14
CA CYS A 234 -11.79 -17.40 0.63
C CYS A 234 -12.89 -16.38 0.33
N GLY A 235 -12.98 -15.35 1.17
CA GLY A 235 -13.72 -14.13 0.90
C GLY A 235 -15.24 -14.30 0.89
N THR A 236 -15.75 -15.40 1.45
CA THR A 236 -17.18 -15.62 1.62
C THR A 236 -17.59 -15.26 3.05
N SER A 237 -18.66 -14.47 3.18
CA SER A 237 -19.24 -14.03 4.45
C SER A 237 -20.70 -14.46 4.50
N GLY A 238 -21.21 -14.75 5.70
CA GLY A 238 -22.59 -15.18 5.93
C GLY A 238 -23.63 -14.10 5.66
N SER A 239 -23.19 -12.86 5.50
CA SER A 239 -24.06 -11.68 5.46
C SER A 239 -23.85 -10.88 4.18
N ARG A 240 -24.96 -10.47 3.57
CA ARG A 240 -24.94 -9.41 2.54
C ARG A 240 -24.90 -8.09 3.32
N PRO A 241 -23.84 -7.28 3.27
CA PRO A 241 -23.88 -5.96 3.89
C PRO A 241 -25.02 -5.21 3.22
N THR A 242 -26.06 -4.90 3.98
CA THR A 242 -27.04 -3.93 3.54
C THR A 242 -26.29 -2.60 3.52
N SER A 243 -26.20 -2.00 2.34
CA SER A 243 -25.58 -0.69 2.09
C SER A 243 -26.32 0.48 2.78
N SER A 244 -27.09 0.20 3.83
CA SER A 244 -28.06 1.12 4.44
C SER A 244 -28.09 1.12 5.98
N SER A 245 -27.09 0.58 6.69
CA SER A 245 -27.01 0.84 8.13
C SER A 245 -26.35 2.21 8.37
N SER A 246 -27.00 3.00 9.22
CA SER A 246 -26.76 4.42 9.43
C SER A 246 -25.30 4.76 9.75
N ARG A 247 -24.91 5.96 9.36
CA ARG A 247 -23.62 6.61 9.62
C ARG A 247 -23.41 6.77 11.13
N ILE A 248 -23.06 5.68 11.83
CA ILE A 248 -22.77 5.68 13.27
C ILE A 248 -21.27 5.84 13.48
N VAL A 249 -20.91 6.87 14.23
CA VAL A 249 -19.55 7.13 14.75
C VAL A 249 -19.10 5.92 15.58
N GLY A 250 -17.95 5.32 15.25
CA GLY A 250 -17.43 4.12 15.91
C GLY A 250 -17.98 2.78 15.40
N GLY A 251 -18.62 2.75 14.23
CA GLY A 251 -19.10 1.52 13.57
C GLY A 251 -20.37 0.92 14.19
N SER A 252 -20.86 -0.18 13.62
CA SER A 252 -21.98 -0.97 14.14
C SER A 252 -21.50 -2.29 14.73
N LEU A 253 -22.29 -2.90 15.62
CA LEU A 253 -22.04 -4.28 16.07
C LEU A 253 -22.03 -5.21 14.86
N ALA A 254 -21.01 -6.07 14.78
CA ALA A 254 -20.95 -7.12 13.78
C ALA A 254 -21.87 -8.28 14.18
N ALA A 255 -22.69 -8.76 13.26
CA ALA A 255 -23.40 -10.00 13.46
C ALA A 255 -22.43 -11.19 13.38
N ALA A 256 -22.84 -12.32 13.98
CA ALA A 256 -22.12 -13.56 13.80
C ALA A 256 -22.01 -13.86 12.30
N ASN A 257 -20.81 -14.22 11.84
CA ASN A 257 -20.48 -14.58 10.45
C ASN A 257 -20.31 -13.42 9.46
N ASP A 258 -20.41 -12.16 9.90
CA ASP A 258 -20.13 -10.99 9.03
C ASP A 258 -18.67 -10.97 8.58
N TRP A 259 -17.75 -11.19 9.52
CA TRP A 259 -16.29 -11.07 9.33
C TRP A 259 -15.57 -12.34 9.81
N PRO A 260 -15.78 -13.49 9.14
CA PRO A 260 -15.33 -14.80 9.65
C PRO A 260 -13.80 -15.00 9.61
N TRP A 261 -13.07 -14.07 9.00
CA TRP A 261 -11.61 -14.02 8.99
C TRP A 261 -11.02 -13.21 10.14
N GLN A 262 -11.84 -12.46 10.88
CA GLN A 262 -11.38 -11.64 11.99
C GLN A 262 -10.84 -12.52 13.12
N ILE A 263 -9.66 -12.15 13.62
CA ILE A 263 -9.09 -12.76 14.84
C ILE A 263 -8.71 -11.70 15.87
N ALA A 264 -8.59 -12.15 17.11
CA ALA A 264 -8.05 -11.37 18.22
C ALA A 264 -6.69 -11.96 18.64
N LEU A 265 -5.65 -11.11 18.62
CA LEU A 265 -4.31 -11.45 19.10
C LEU A 265 -4.15 -11.07 20.55
N HIS A 266 -3.89 -12.08 21.38
CA HIS A 266 -3.61 -11.90 22.80
C HIS A 266 -2.12 -12.08 23.06
N LYS A 267 -1.52 -11.10 23.73
CA LYS A 267 -0.15 -11.16 24.23
C LYS A 267 -0.19 -11.38 25.74
N ASN A 268 0.41 -12.46 26.23
CA ASN A 268 0.39 -12.84 27.65
C ASN A 268 -1.03 -12.82 28.23
N GLY A 269 -1.99 -13.38 27.49
CA GLY A 269 -3.40 -13.44 27.87
C GLY A 269 -4.20 -12.13 27.73
N ARG A 270 -3.59 -11.02 27.28
CA ARG A 270 -4.27 -9.74 27.09
C ARG A 270 -4.45 -9.40 25.62
N PHE A 271 -5.67 -9.03 25.23
CA PHE A 271 -5.96 -8.51 23.90
C PHE A 271 -5.04 -7.32 23.57
N THR A 272 -4.38 -7.41 22.43
CA THR A 272 -3.39 -6.40 21.99
C THR A 272 -3.69 -5.89 20.59
N CYS A 273 -3.94 -6.79 19.63
CA CYS A 273 -4.15 -6.46 18.23
C CYS A 273 -5.22 -7.35 17.58
N GLY A 274 -5.67 -6.95 16.39
CA GLY A 274 -6.43 -7.78 15.47
C GLY A 274 -5.54 -8.54 14.47
N GLY A 275 -6.20 -9.20 13.52
CA GLY A 275 -5.57 -9.93 12.44
C GLY A 275 -6.61 -10.53 11.50
N SER A 276 -6.11 -11.11 10.41
CA SER A 276 -6.93 -11.70 9.34
C SER A 276 -6.49 -13.11 9.00
N ILE A 277 -7.40 -14.08 9.04
CA ILE A 277 -7.16 -15.44 8.55
C ILE A 277 -7.02 -15.40 7.03
N ILE A 278 -5.88 -15.84 6.50
CA ILE A 278 -5.65 -15.96 5.05
C ILE A 278 -5.55 -17.42 4.59
N THR A 279 -5.15 -18.33 5.49
CA THR A 279 -5.13 -19.79 5.26
C THR A 279 -5.40 -20.52 6.59
N PRO A 280 -5.53 -21.87 6.61
CA PRO A 280 -5.67 -22.61 7.86
C PRO A 280 -4.55 -22.36 8.87
N ASN A 281 -3.34 -22.07 8.42
CA ASN A 281 -2.17 -21.93 9.29
C ASN A 281 -1.64 -20.50 9.39
N TRP A 282 -2.14 -19.56 8.58
CA TRP A 282 -1.53 -18.25 8.44
C TRP A 282 -2.51 -17.12 8.71
N ILE A 283 -2.06 -16.18 9.52
CA ILE A 283 -2.74 -14.93 9.87
C ILE A 283 -1.87 -13.75 9.39
N VAL A 284 -2.50 -12.74 8.78
CA VAL A 284 -1.90 -11.42 8.53
C VAL A 284 -2.22 -10.49 9.70
N THR A 285 -1.23 -9.73 10.15
CA THR A 285 -1.36 -8.66 11.16
C THR A 285 -0.31 -7.57 10.89
N ALA A 286 -0.24 -6.54 11.74
CA ALA A 286 0.73 -5.46 11.60
C ALA A 286 2.07 -5.82 12.27
N ALA A 287 3.19 -5.33 11.74
CA ALA A 287 4.51 -5.57 12.30
C ALA A 287 4.70 -4.91 13.68
N HIS A 288 4.15 -3.72 13.89
CA HIS A 288 4.23 -2.99 15.15
C HIS A 288 3.56 -3.72 16.32
N CYS A 289 2.64 -4.65 16.03
CA CYS A 289 2.03 -5.51 17.05
C CYS A 289 3.03 -6.52 17.61
N VAL A 290 3.95 -7.02 16.77
CA VAL A 290 4.70 -8.25 17.01
C VAL A 290 6.22 -8.11 16.89
N GLU A 291 6.73 -6.90 16.71
CA GLU A 291 8.18 -6.67 16.57
C GLU A 291 8.97 -6.66 17.90
N GLY A 292 10.30 -6.67 17.78
CA GLY A 292 11.23 -6.50 18.90
C GLY A 292 11.06 -7.57 19.97
N TYR A 293 10.90 -7.15 21.23
CA TYR A 293 10.70 -8.06 22.37
C TYR A 293 9.39 -8.85 22.29
N THR A 294 8.50 -8.52 21.34
CA THR A 294 7.23 -9.21 21.14
C THR A 294 7.30 -10.26 20.03
N ALA A 295 8.46 -10.46 19.39
CA ALA A 295 8.62 -11.44 18.32
C ALA A 295 8.61 -12.91 18.80
N TYR A 296 8.57 -13.17 20.10
CA TYR A 296 8.57 -14.52 20.65
C TYR A 296 7.18 -15.19 20.50
N PRO A 297 7.08 -16.33 19.78
CA PRO A 297 5.81 -17.03 19.56
C PRO A 297 5.05 -17.40 20.84
N SER A 298 5.76 -17.76 21.91
CA SER A 298 5.18 -18.18 23.20
C SER A 298 4.40 -17.09 23.92
N LEU A 299 4.57 -15.82 23.54
CA LEU A 299 3.81 -14.71 24.11
C LEU A 299 2.41 -14.61 23.50
N TRP A 300 2.17 -15.23 22.35
CA TRP A 300 0.99 -14.98 21.54
C TRP A 300 0.01 -16.15 21.52
N THR A 301 -1.26 -15.79 21.58
CA THR A 301 -2.39 -16.70 21.43
C THR A 301 -3.41 -16.06 20.49
N VAL A 302 -3.92 -16.85 19.54
CA VAL A 302 -4.89 -16.40 18.54
C VAL A 302 -6.29 -16.91 18.90
N TYR A 303 -7.23 -15.98 19.06
CA TYR A 303 -8.65 -16.27 19.26
C TYR A 303 -9.44 -16.01 17.98
N TYR A 304 -10.31 -16.93 17.60
CA TYR A 304 -11.07 -16.85 16.34
C TYR A 304 -12.44 -17.55 16.41
N GLY A 305 -13.32 -17.20 15.48
CA GLY A 305 -14.64 -17.84 15.34
C GLY A 305 -15.71 -17.34 16.32
N SER A 306 -15.49 -16.20 16.98
CA SER A 306 -16.47 -15.52 17.84
C SER A 306 -16.47 -14.01 17.57
N THR A 307 -17.62 -13.36 17.77
CA THR A 307 -17.71 -11.89 17.79
C THR A 307 -17.43 -11.31 19.18
N VAL A 308 -17.28 -12.15 20.21
CA VAL A 308 -16.91 -11.74 21.57
C VAL A 308 -15.39 -11.88 21.75
N LYS A 309 -14.75 -10.79 22.19
CA LYS A 309 -13.30 -10.69 22.37
C LYS A 309 -12.80 -11.72 23.39
N GLY A 310 -11.85 -12.56 22.98
CA GLY A 310 -11.26 -13.58 23.84
C GLY A 310 -12.12 -14.83 24.02
N GLU A 311 -13.22 -14.97 23.28
CA GLU A 311 -14.01 -16.20 23.21
C GLU A 311 -13.82 -16.91 21.86
N GLY A 312 -14.38 -18.12 21.76
CA GLY A 312 -14.31 -18.94 20.55
C GLY A 312 -13.19 -19.97 20.60
N ASN A 313 -12.63 -20.28 19.42
CA ASN A 313 -11.53 -21.21 19.30
C ASN A 313 -10.20 -20.52 19.58
N VAL A 314 -9.23 -21.30 20.04
CA VAL A 314 -7.91 -20.83 20.44
C VAL A 314 -6.84 -21.61 19.69
N SER A 315 -5.79 -20.93 19.21
CA SER A 315 -4.61 -21.57 18.63
C SER A 315 -3.33 -20.90 19.12
N ASP A 316 -2.34 -21.72 19.46
CA ASP A 316 -0.98 -21.28 19.77
C ASP A 316 -0.24 -20.83 18.51
N VAL A 317 0.81 -20.05 18.70
CA VAL A 317 1.67 -19.54 17.62
C VAL A 317 2.99 -20.32 17.55
N THR A 318 3.40 -20.71 16.34
CA THR A 318 4.70 -21.35 16.08
C THR A 318 5.72 -20.33 15.59
N ASN A 319 5.31 -19.40 14.73
CA ASN A 319 6.20 -18.39 14.16
C ASN A 319 5.52 -17.03 14.14
N VAL A 320 6.31 -16.00 14.41
CA VAL A 320 5.96 -14.59 14.30
C VAL A 320 6.99 -13.98 13.35
N ILE A 321 6.53 -13.39 12.26
CA ILE A 321 7.40 -12.95 11.16
C ILE A 321 7.01 -11.53 10.78
N SER A 322 7.76 -10.53 11.27
CA SER A 322 7.64 -9.15 10.81
C SER A 322 8.37 -8.93 9.49
N HIS A 323 7.87 -8.01 8.66
CA HIS A 323 8.57 -7.60 7.46
C HIS A 323 9.97 -7.05 7.79
N GLN A 324 10.99 -7.45 7.02
CA GLN A 324 12.40 -7.15 7.31
C GLN A 324 12.71 -5.65 7.21
N ASN A 325 12.01 -4.95 6.32
CA ASN A 325 12.16 -3.50 6.11
C ASN A 325 11.25 -2.66 7.01
N TYR A 326 10.53 -3.27 7.96
CA TYR A 326 9.64 -2.52 8.84
C TYR A 326 10.41 -1.45 9.64
N ASN A 327 9.94 -0.21 9.56
CA ASN A 327 10.55 0.93 10.23
C ASN A 327 9.68 1.40 11.39
N THR A 328 10.20 1.25 12.60
CA THR A 328 9.48 1.58 13.84
C THR A 328 9.10 3.05 13.98
N LYS A 329 9.81 3.96 13.30
CA LYS A 329 9.57 5.41 13.38
C LYS A 329 8.55 5.87 12.35
N THR A 330 8.75 5.49 11.08
CA THR A 330 7.88 5.91 9.98
C THR A 330 6.65 5.03 9.83
N LYS A 331 6.66 3.84 10.43
CA LYS A 331 5.68 2.76 10.22
C LYS A 331 5.67 2.20 8.80
N ASP A 332 6.70 2.47 8.01
CA ASP A 332 6.85 1.92 6.66
C ASP A 332 7.05 0.40 6.71
N TYR A 333 6.46 -0.32 5.76
CA TYR A 333 6.42 -1.80 5.74
C TYR A 333 5.81 -2.45 7.00
N ASP A 334 4.77 -1.87 7.59
CA ASP A 334 4.11 -2.38 8.80
C ASP A 334 3.21 -3.59 8.56
N ILE A 335 3.78 -4.72 8.15
CA ILE A 335 3.05 -5.98 7.98
C ILE A 335 3.80 -7.17 8.61
N ALA A 336 3.05 -8.13 9.12
CA ALA A 336 3.56 -9.36 9.70
C ALA A 336 2.68 -10.58 9.40
N LEU A 337 3.30 -11.75 9.45
CA LEU A 337 2.62 -13.03 9.44
C LEU A 337 2.78 -13.76 10.77
N ILE A 338 1.71 -14.44 11.17
CA ILE A 338 1.70 -15.39 12.27
C ILE A 338 1.39 -16.78 11.71
N LYS A 339 2.28 -17.75 11.97
CA LYS A 339 2.04 -19.17 11.69
C LYS A 339 1.47 -19.84 12.93
N LEU A 340 0.29 -20.43 12.80
CA LEU A 340 -0.38 -21.18 13.86
C LEU A 340 0.26 -22.56 14.04
N LYS A 341 0.25 -23.04 15.30
CA LYS A 341 0.69 -24.39 15.67
C LYS A 341 -0.25 -25.47 15.18
N SER A 342 -1.55 -25.21 15.25
CA SER A 342 -2.59 -26.11 14.75
C SER A 342 -3.39 -25.41 13.65
N PRO A 343 -3.66 -26.09 12.53
CA PRO A 343 -4.46 -25.53 11.45
C PRO A 343 -5.90 -25.28 11.92
N ILE A 344 -6.45 -24.14 11.50
CA ILE A 344 -7.85 -23.80 11.67
C ILE A 344 -8.70 -24.75 10.82
N THR A 345 -9.71 -25.34 11.46
CA THR A 345 -10.78 -26.05 10.73
C THR A 345 -11.85 -25.03 10.36
N PHE A 346 -12.03 -24.77 9.06
CA PHE A 346 -13.06 -23.85 8.61
C PHE A 346 -14.44 -24.46 8.78
N THR A 347 -15.34 -23.68 9.37
CA THR A 347 -16.72 -24.03 9.63
C THR A 347 -17.64 -23.14 8.81
N THR A 348 -18.81 -23.64 8.45
CA THR A 348 -19.80 -22.84 7.72
C THR A 348 -20.27 -21.68 8.60
N GLY A 349 -19.89 -20.47 8.23
CA GLY A 349 -20.36 -19.23 8.87
C GLY A 349 -19.33 -18.56 9.76
N THR A 350 -18.79 -19.26 10.77
CA THR A 350 -18.05 -18.57 11.85
C THR A 350 -16.56 -18.37 11.56
N THR A 351 -15.94 -19.25 10.78
CA THR A 351 -14.49 -19.22 10.54
C THR A 351 -14.17 -19.51 9.08
N LYS A 352 -13.67 -18.50 8.37
CA LYS A 352 -13.28 -18.59 6.96
C LYS A 352 -12.15 -17.61 6.64
N PRO A 353 -11.30 -17.90 5.66
CA PRO A 353 -10.25 -16.99 5.26
C PRO A 353 -10.79 -15.84 4.41
N VAL A 354 -10.15 -14.67 4.50
CA VAL A 354 -10.31 -13.57 3.52
C VAL A 354 -9.42 -13.84 2.32
N CYS A 355 -9.82 -13.39 1.12
CA CYS A 355 -8.94 -13.51 -0.04
C CYS A 355 -7.79 -12.52 0.06
N LEU A 356 -6.56 -12.98 -0.20
CA LEU A 356 -5.46 -12.07 -0.54
C LEU A 356 -5.74 -11.45 -1.93
N PRO A 357 -5.40 -10.18 -2.15
CA PRO A 357 -5.48 -9.57 -3.47
C PRO A 357 -4.61 -10.34 -4.47
N ASN A 358 -5.03 -10.36 -5.73
CA ASN A 358 -4.20 -10.85 -6.82
C ASN A 358 -3.40 -9.68 -7.43
N HIS A 359 -2.39 -9.98 -8.24
CA HIS A 359 -1.65 -8.94 -8.95
C HIS A 359 -2.59 -8.12 -9.87
N GLU A 360 -2.29 -6.83 -10.01
CA GLU A 360 -3.10 -5.83 -10.72
C GLU A 360 -4.53 -5.64 -10.17
N MET A 361 -4.80 -6.09 -8.95
CA MET A 361 -5.98 -5.64 -8.20
C MET A 361 -5.68 -4.28 -7.56
N ASN A 362 -5.76 -3.23 -8.38
CA ASN A 362 -5.56 -1.86 -7.94
C ASN A 362 -6.84 -1.31 -7.33
N TRP A 363 -6.73 -0.81 -6.10
CA TRP A 363 -7.87 -0.28 -5.34
C TRP A 363 -7.93 1.23 -5.53
N ALA A 364 -8.83 1.68 -6.41
CA ALA A 364 -8.96 3.10 -6.73
C ALA A 364 -9.45 3.92 -5.52
N ALA A 365 -9.18 5.23 -5.54
CA ALA A 365 -9.82 6.16 -4.62
C ALA A 365 -11.35 6.02 -4.65
N ASP A 366 -12.00 6.33 -3.53
CA ASP A 366 -13.44 6.13 -3.30
C ASP A 366 -13.93 4.68 -3.29
N THR A 367 -13.04 3.69 -3.45
CA THR A 367 -13.40 2.28 -3.27
C THR A 367 -13.98 2.07 -1.87
N SER A 368 -15.14 1.43 -1.84
CA SER A 368 -15.87 1.10 -0.62
C SER A 368 -15.20 -0.06 0.12
N CYS A 369 -14.88 0.17 1.38
CA CYS A 369 -14.18 -0.77 2.23
C CYS A 369 -14.85 -0.87 3.61
N TRP A 370 -14.52 -1.92 4.33
CA TRP A 370 -14.97 -2.16 5.69
C TRP A 370 -13.78 -2.53 6.55
N ILE A 371 -13.78 -1.94 7.74
CA ILE A 371 -12.85 -2.30 8.81
C ILE A 371 -13.62 -3.02 9.91
N SER A 372 -12.97 -3.96 10.58
CA SER A 372 -13.54 -4.63 11.74
C SER A 372 -12.51 -4.84 12.85
N GLY A 373 -12.98 -4.81 14.09
CA GLY A 373 -12.13 -5.01 15.26
C GLY A 373 -12.82 -4.74 16.60
N TRP A 374 -12.06 -4.93 17.67
CA TRP A 374 -12.50 -4.72 19.05
C TRP A 374 -11.78 -3.53 19.70
N GLY A 375 -11.16 -2.67 18.91
CA GLY A 375 -10.47 -1.48 19.39
C GLY A 375 -11.39 -0.51 20.13
N ALA A 376 -10.78 0.52 20.69
CA ALA A 376 -11.49 1.56 21.40
C ALA A 376 -12.44 2.32 20.45
N ILE A 377 -13.63 2.68 20.94
CA ILE A 377 -14.60 3.49 20.15
C ILE A 377 -14.29 4.99 20.16
N SER A 378 -13.31 5.40 20.95
CA SER A 378 -12.85 6.77 21.10
C SER A 378 -11.38 6.77 21.48
N GLN A 379 -10.64 7.81 21.09
CA GLN A 379 -9.23 7.96 21.43
C GLN A 379 -9.00 7.82 22.95
N GLY A 380 -8.07 6.95 23.35
CA GLY A 380 -7.76 6.68 24.76
C GLY A 380 -8.85 5.89 25.51
N GLY A 381 -9.89 5.44 24.81
CA GLY A 381 -10.94 4.60 25.36
C GLY A 381 -10.51 3.14 25.57
N VAL A 382 -11.41 2.35 26.14
CA VAL A 382 -11.21 0.91 26.33
C VAL A 382 -11.70 0.13 25.11
N SER A 383 -10.99 -0.98 24.82
CA SER A 383 -11.39 -1.93 23.78
C SER A 383 -12.75 -2.56 24.08
N THR A 384 -13.57 -2.79 23.06
CA THR A 384 -14.94 -3.30 23.23
C THR A 384 -14.96 -4.81 23.45
N ALA A 385 -15.99 -5.32 24.13
CA ALA A 385 -16.19 -6.77 24.29
C ALA A 385 -16.71 -7.42 23.00
N TYR A 386 -17.52 -6.68 22.23
CA TYR A 386 -18.15 -7.18 21.00
C TYR A 386 -17.48 -6.58 19.76
N LEU A 387 -17.38 -7.39 18.72
CA LEU A 387 -16.79 -7.03 17.44
C LEU A 387 -17.63 -5.93 16.81
N ARG A 388 -16.94 -4.92 16.27
CA ARG A 388 -17.55 -3.81 15.55
C ARG A 388 -17.02 -3.79 14.13
N ALA A 389 -17.81 -3.24 13.24
CA ALA A 389 -17.40 -2.97 11.87
C ALA A 389 -17.86 -1.60 11.41
N ALA A 390 -17.06 -0.97 10.56
CA ALA A 390 -17.35 0.35 10.05
C ALA A 390 -17.07 0.43 8.55
N TYR A 391 -17.91 1.19 7.86
CA TYR A 391 -17.73 1.52 6.46
C TYR A 391 -16.74 2.67 6.31
N VAL A 392 -15.77 2.51 5.42
CA VAL A 392 -14.77 3.53 5.06
C VAL A 392 -14.55 3.55 3.55
N LYS A 393 -13.85 4.57 3.06
CA LYS A 393 -13.46 4.68 1.66
C LYS A 393 -11.96 4.89 1.53
N ILE A 394 -11.37 4.34 0.48
CA ILE A 394 -9.98 4.63 0.13
C ILE A 394 -9.86 6.10 -0.25
N ILE A 395 -8.83 6.76 0.28
CA ILE A 395 -8.46 8.14 -0.02
C ILE A 395 -7.22 8.11 -0.90
N ASP A 396 -7.24 8.89 -1.99
CA ASP A 396 -6.10 9.00 -2.90
C ASP A 396 -4.82 9.45 -2.19
N SER A 397 -3.68 8.90 -2.59
CA SER A 397 -2.37 9.20 -1.97
C SER A 397 -2.04 10.70 -2.03
N THR A 398 -2.38 11.39 -3.12
CA THR A 398 -2.16 12.85 -3.26
C THR A 398 -2.97 13.65 -2.26
N THR A 399 -4.18 13.19 -1.97
CA THR A 399 -5.06 13.81 -0.96
C THR A 399 -4.54 13.51 0.43
N CYS A 400 -4.14 12.26 0.68
CA CYS A 400 -3.66 11.88 2.00
C CYS A 400 -2.32 12.53 2.37
N ASN A 401 -1.49 12.83 1.38
CA ASN A 401 -0.23 13.54 1.54
C ASN A 401 -0.35 15.08 1.47
N GLN A 402 -1.56 15.65 1.47
CA GLN A 402 -1.72 17.10 1.58
C GLN A 402 -1.12 17.62 2.91
N PRO A 403 -0.61 18.87 2.95
CA PRO A 403 0.03 19.43 4.15
C PRO A 403 -0.85 19.42 5.41
N ASN A 404 -2.16 19.56 5.24
CA ASN A 404 -3.13 19.52 6.34
C ASN A 404 -3.55 18.10 6.77
N VAL A 405 -3.18 17.07 6.01
CA VAL A 405 -3.51 15.66 6.28
C VAL A 405 -2.31 14.95 6.89
N TYR A 406 -1.34 14.50 6.08
CA TYR A 406 -0.13 13.84 6.58
C TYR A 406 1.17 14.39 6.00
N ASP A 407 1.13 15.49 5.23
CA ASP A 407 2.33 16.26 4.83
C ASP A 407 3.45 15.41 4.20
N GLY A 408 3.07 14.55 3.26
CA GLY A 408 4.03 13.77 2.46
C GLY A 408 4.61 12.51 3.13
N ILE A 409 4.21 12.15 4.35
CA ILE A 409 4.80 10.98 5.06
C ILE A 409 4.19 9.63 4.63
N ILE A 410 3.09 9.62 3.87
CA ILE A 410 2.46 8.38 3.40
C ILE A 410 3.27 7.84 2.21
N THR A 411 3.92 6.70 2.42
CA THR A 411 4.76 6.02 1.42
C THR A 411 3.92 5.19 0.44
N SER A 412 4.57 4.56 -0.54
CA SER A 412 3.89 3.65 -1.48
C SER A 412 3.45 2.33 -0.86
N SER A 413 4.01 1.92 0.29
CA SER A 413 3.58 0.73 1.02
C SER A 413 2.39 0.99 1.94
N MET A 414 1.89 2.23 1.96
CA MET A 414 0.78 2.68 2.78
C MET A 414 -0.32 3.27 1.92
N PHE A 415 -1.54 3.27 2.45
CA PHE A 415 -2.62 4.09 1.91
C PHE A 415 -3.58 4.50 3.02
N CYS A 416 -4.41 5.48 2.74
CA CYS A 416 -5.37 5.98 3.72
C CYS A 416 -6.78 5.51 3.39
N ALA A 417 -7.58 5.27 4.42
CA ALA A 417 -9.00 5.06 4.27
C ALA A 417 -9.79 5.70 5.41
N GLY A 418 -10.98 6.20 5.09
CA GLY A 418 -11.85 6.88 6.04
C GLY A 418 -12.54 8.07 5.39
N PHE A 419 -12.80 9.09 6.20
CA PHE A 419 -13.39 10.35 5.75
C PHE A 419 -12.55 11.50 6.29
N LEU A 420 -12.22 12.47 5.44
CA LEU A 420 -11.48 13.67 5.87
C LEU A 420 -12.27 14.51 6.89
N SER A 421 -13.59 14.38 6.91
CA SER A 421 -14.44 14.97 7.96
C SER A 421 -14.24 14.34 9.34
N GLY A 422 -13.54 13.21 9.44
CA GLY A 422 -13.45 12.39 10.64
C GLY A 422 -14.75 11.61 10.90
N GLY A 423 -14.94 11.22 12.16
CA GLY A 423 -16.13 10.53 12.69
C GLY A 423 -16.11 9.00 12.60
N VAL A 424 -15.52 8.42 11.55
CA VAL A 424 -15.39 6.96 11.41
C VAL A 424 -13.95 6.60 11.10
N ASP A 425 -13.36 5.75 11.93
CA ASP A 425 -11.94 5.36 11.84
C ASP A 425 -11.68 4.07 12.64
N ALA A 426 -10.54 3.44 12.36
CA ALA A 426 -9.96 2.44 13.27
C ALA A 426 -9.31 3.15 14.47
N CYS A 427 -9.14 2.44 15.59
CA CYS A 427 -8.57 3.03 16.79
C CYS A 427 -7.69 2.05 17.57
N GLN A 428 -7.28 2.41 18.78
CA GLN A 428 -6.37 1.60 19.59
C GLN A 428 -6.94 0.20 19.82
N GLY A 429 -6.19 -0.83 19.42
CA GLY A 429 -6.59 -2.24 19.50
C GLY A 429 -7.15 -2.82 18.19
N ASP A 430 -7.43 -1.99 17.19
CA ASP A 430 -7.77 -2.46 15.83
C ASP A 430 -6.54 -2.72 14.96
N SER A 431 -5.34 -2.34 15.44
CA SER A 431 -4.06 -2.60 14.82
C SER A 431 -3.91 -4.03 14.31
N GLY A 432 -3.41 -4.19 13.08
CA GLY A 432 -3.32 -5.47 12.37
C GLY A 432 -4.65 -6.06 11.90
N GLY A 433 -5.78 -5.47 12.29
CA GLY A 433 -7.11 -5.88 11.84
C GLY A 433 -7.33 -5.66 10.34
N PRO A 434 -8.33 -6.34 9.75
CA PRO A 434 -8.63 -6.26 8.32
C PRO A 434 -9.21 -4.91 7.90
N LEU A 435 -8.74 -4.40 6.77
CA LEU A 435 -9.50 -3.55 5.87
C LEU A 435 -9.83 -4.34 4.60
N VAL A 436 -11.12 -4.56 4.35
CA VAL A 436 -11.59 -5.43 3.27
C VAL A 436 -12.51 -4.71 2.28
N SER A 437 -12.44 -5.10 1.02
CA SER A 437 -13.35 -4.63 -0.03
C SER A 437 -13.98 -5.81 -0.76
N LYS A 438 -15.18 -5.58 -1.32
CA LYS A 438 -15.95 -6.62 -2.01
C LYS A 438 -15.95 -6.41 -3.51
N THR A 439 -15.35 -7.35 -4.23
CA THR A 439 -15.25 -7.37 -5.70
C THR A 439 -15.65 -8.73 -6.23
N ASN A 440 -16.50 -8.77 -7.26
CA ASN A 440 -17.02 -10.01 -7.86
C ASN A 440 -17.62 -11.00 -6.84
N GLY A 441 -18.29 -10.46 -5.81
CA GLY A 441 -18.95 -11.27 -4.78
C GLY A 441 -18.03 -11.79 -3.68
N LEU A 442 -16.72 -11.59 -3.77
CA LEU A 442 -15.72 -12.02 -2.78
C LEU A 442 -15.14 -10.83 -2.02
N TRP A 443 -14.77 -11.08 -0.77
CA TRP A 443 -14.06 -10.14 0.09
C TRP A 443 -12.55 -10.33 0.02
N TRP A 444 -11.85 -9.22 -0.19
CA TRP A 444 -10.42 -9.15 -0.40
C TRP A 444 -9.78 -8.31 0.71
N LEU A 445 -8.66 -8.77 1.25
CA LEU A 445 -7.87 -8.05 2.25
C LEU A 445 -7.05 -6.96 1.54
N VAL A 446 -7.59 -5.75 1.52
CA VAL A 446 -6.99 -4.61 0.83
C VAL A 446 -5.86 -3.99 1.66
N GLY A 447 -6.05 -3.96 2.97
CA GLY A 447 -5.02 -3.48 3.89
C GLY A 447 -5.12 -4.08 5.28
N ASP A 448 -4.07 -3.87 6.05
CA ASP A 448 -4.01 -4.14 7.49
C ASP A 448 -3.90 -2.82 8.26
N THR A 449 -4.64 -2.70 9.37
CA THR A 449 -4.67 -1.46 10.16
C THR A 449 -3.30 -1.17 10.76
N SER A 450 -2.68 -0.05 10.40
CA SER A 450 -1.31 0.27 10.79
C SER A 450 -1.25 1.40 11.83
N TRP A 451 -1.62 2.62 11.47
CA TRP A 451 -1.55 3.78 12.39
C TRP A 451 -2.54 4.89 12.01
N GLY A 452 -2.60 5.92 12.85
CA GLY A 452 -3.38 7.14 12.63
C GLY A 452 -3.04 8.19 13.67
N THR A 453 -3.32 9.47 13.39
CA THR A 453 -3.16 10.54 14.40
C THR A 453 -4.46 10.71 15.19
N GLY A 454 -4.49 10.10 16.38
CA GLY A 454 -5.71 9.97 17.16
C GLY A 454 -6.69 9.00 16.49
N CYS A 455 -7.98 9.15 16.75
CA CYS A 455 -9.02 8.33 16.13
C CYS A 455 -10.16 9.20 15.63
N ALA A 456 -10.55 9.05 14.37
CA ALA A 456 -11.71 9.72 13.78
C ALA A 456 -11.62 11.26 13.78
N ASN A 457 -10.40 11.79 13.76
CA ASN A 457 -10.12 13.21 13.75
C ASN A 457 -10.28 13.83 12.35
N TYR A 458 -10.62 15.13 12.32
CA TYR A 458 -10.66 15.90 11.08
C TYR A 458 -9.28 15.90 10.39
N ASN A 459 -9.27 15.62 9.08
CA ASN A 459 -8.08 15.48 8.23
C ASN A 459 -7.03 14.49 8.77
N LYS A 460 -7.42 13.48 9.56
CA LYS A 460 -6.53 12.43 10.04
C LYS A 460 -7.21 11.06 9.86
N PRO A 461 -7.39 10.60 8.62
CA PRO A 461 -7.94 9.28 8.34
C PRO A 461 -6.97 8.18 8.78
N GLY A 462 -7.47 6.97 9.04
CA GLY A 462 -6.62 5.81 9.31
C GLY A 462 -5.68 5.47 8.15
N VAL A 463 -4.48 5.00 8.50
CA VAL A 463 -3.43 4.56 7.59
C VAL A 463 -3.27 3.05 7.68
N TYR A 464 -3.20 2.41 6.53
CA TYR A 464 -3.20 0.96 6.38
C TYR A 464 -1.98 0.52 5.58
N GLY A 465 -1.44 -0.65 5.91
CA GLY A 465 -0.45 -1.32 5.07
C GLY A 465 -1.09 -1.78 3.77
N ASN A 466 -0.44 -1.53 2.64
CA ASN A 466 -0.94 -1.92 1.33
C ASN A 466 -0.66 -3.40 1.05
N VAL A 467 -1.63 -4.27 1.32
CA VAL A 467 -1.45 -5.73 1.19
C VAL A 467 -1.10 -6.13 -0.25
N THR A 468 -1.57 -5.39 -1.28
CA THR A 468 -1.18 -5.64 -2.68
C THR A 468 0.33 -5.47 -2.89
N VAL A 469 0.99 -4.55 -2.19
CA VAL A 469 2.45 -4.33 -2.24
C VAL A 469 3.21 -5.45 -1.52
N PHE A 470 2.60 -6.09 -0.54
CA PHE A 470 3.24 -7.12 0.28
C PHE A 470 2.98 -8.55 -0.19
N LEU A 471 2.26 -8.76 -1.30
CA LEU A 471 1.85 -10.09 -1.76
C LEU A 471 3.02 -11.05 -1.96
N GLU A 472 4.06 -10.61 -2.65
CA GLU A 472 5.25 -11.44 -2.92
C GLU A 472 5.93 -11.86 -1.61
N TRP A 473 6.06 -10.91 -0.68
CA TRP A 473 6.58 -11.18 0.65
C TRP A 473 5.71 -12.18 1.43
N ILE A 474 4.39 -12.01 1.42
CA ILE A 474 3.45 -12.91 2.11
C ILE A 474 3.60 -14.33 1.57
N HIS A 475 3.52 -14.51 0.26
CA HIS A 475 3.66 -15.83 -0.36
C HIS A 475 5.03 -16.45 -0.07
N TYR A 476 6.10 -15.64 0.00
CA TYR A 476 7.45 -16.12 0.31
C TYR A 476 7.55 -16.66 1.73
N GLN A 477 7.06 -15.91 2.71
CA GLN A 477 7.06 -16.39 4.08
C GLN A 477 6.17 -17.63 4.21
N MET A 478 5.03 -17.69 3.51
CA MET A 478 4.19 -18.89 3.51
C MET A 478 4.94 -20.10 2.96
N GLN A 479 5.58 -19.99 1.80
CA GLN A 479 6.32 -21.08 1.16
C GLN A 479 7.55 -21.51 1.98
N LYS A 480 8.35 -20.55 2.45
CA LYS A 480 9.60 -20.80 3.21
C LYS A 480 9.36 -21.58 4.50
N TYR A 481 8.23 -21.33 5.15
CA TYR A 481 7.86 -21.95 6.42
C TYR A 481 6.78 -23.02 6.24
N THR A 482 6.45 -23.47 5.03
CA THR A 482 5.45 -24.55 4.83
C THR A 482 5.96 -25.88 5.36
#